data_AF-A0A523UE64-F1
#
_entry.id   AF-A0A523UE64-F1
#
_cell.length_a   1.000
_cell.length_b   1.000
_cell.length_c   1.000
_cell.angle_alpha   90.00
_cell.angle_beta   90.00
_cell.angle_gamma   90.00
#
_symmetry.space_group_name_H-M   'P 1'
#
loop_
_entity.id
_entity.type
_entity.pdbx_description
1 polymer ?
#
loop_
_entity_poly.entity_id
_entity_poly.type
_entity_poly.pdbx_seq_one_letter_code
_entity_poly.pdbx_strand_id
1 'polypeptide(L)' 'MKVIGLTGGIGSGKSTVSQFLAELGAVIVDADRVGHEAFKPDNIEREIKK' A
#
# COMPACT_ATOMS: atom_id res chain seq x y z
N MET A 1 10.11 -3.32 -15.95
CA MET A 1 8.80 -3.27 -15.24
C MET A 1 8.46 -1.81 -15.01
N LYS A 2 7.21 -1.39 -15.26
CA LYS A 2 6.78 -0.01 -15.02
C LYS A 2 6.12 0.08 -13.64
N VAL A 3 6.43 1.13 -12.88
CA VAL A 3 5.81 1.42 -11.58
C VAL A 3 4.94 2.67 -11.75
N ILE A 4 3.70 2.60 -11.28
CA ILE A 4 2.70 3.67 -11.43
C ILE A 4 2.18 4.01 -10.04
N GLY A 5 2.23 5.30 -9.67
CA GLY A 5 1.64 5.79 -8.43
C GLY A 5 0.15 6.12 -8.62
N LEU A 6 -0.71 5.43 -7.89
CA LEU A 6 -2.13 5.75 -7.81
C LEU A 6 -2.39 6.69 -6.61
N THR A 7 -2.86 7.90 -6.88
CA THR A 7 -3.10 8.95 -5.86
C THR A 7 -4.49 9.56 -5.98
N GLY A 8 -4.87 10.43 -5.05
CA GLY A 8 -6.19 11.04 -4.94
C GLY A 8 -6.58 11.35 -3.49
N GLY A 9 -7.54 12.26 -3.29
CA GLY A 9 -8.05 12.64 -1.97
C GLY A 9 -8.83 11.52 -1.26
N ILE A 10 -9.19 11.74 0.00
CA ILE A 10 -10.08 10.84 0.76
C ILE A 10 -11.43 10.77 0.03
N GLY A 11 -11.99 9.56 -0.11
CA GLY A 11 -13.27 9.35 -0.80
C GLY A 11 -13.21 9.44 -2.32
N SER A 12 -12.03 9.65 -2.94
CA SER A 12 -11.91 9.79 -4.41
C SER A 12 -11.95 8.47 -5.19
N GLY A 13 -12.22 7.33 -4.54
CA GLY A 13 -12.31 6.03 -5.20
C GLY A 13 -10.97 5.35 -5.54
N LYS A 14 -9.84 5.75 -4.95
CA LYS A 14 -8.53 5.12 -5.18
C LYS A 14 -8.56 3.59 -5.01
N SER A 15 -9.15 3.11 -3.91
CA SER A 15 -9.24 1.67 -3.63
C SER A 15 -10.02 0.92 -4.70
N THR A 16 -11.07 1.53 -5.27
CA THR A 16 -11.84 0.97 -6.39
C THR A 16 -10.99 0.90 -7.67
N VAL A 17 -10.29 1.98 -8.02
CA VAL A 17 -9.39 1.98 -9.18
C VAL A 17 -8.26 0.95 -9.00
N SER A 18 -7.72 0.83 -7.79
CA SER A 18 -6.71 -0.17 -7.47
C SER A 18 -7.21 -1.60 -7.68
N GLN A 19 -8.47 -1.89 -7.35
CA GLN A 19 -9.09 -3.19 -7.60
C GLN A 19 -9.25 -3.46 -9.09
N PHE A 20 -9.73 -2.50 -9.87
CA PHE A 20 -9.84 -2.66 -11.32
C PHE A 20 -8.48 -2.90 -11.99
N LEU A 21 -7.42 -2.22 -11.53
CA LEU A 21 -6.07 -2.48 -12.02
C LEU A 21 -5.60 -3.90 -11.66
N ALA A 22 -5.92 -4.38 -10.46
CA ALA A 22 -5.60 -5.75 -10.04
C ALA A 22 -6.32 -6.80 -10.91
N GLU A 23 -7.61 -6.58 -11.21
CA GLU A 23 -8.40 -7.45 -12.09
C GLU A 23 -7.83 -7.51 -13.52
N LEU A 24 -7.21 -6.43 -13.98
CA LEU A 24 -6.49 -6.36 -15.26
C LEU A 24 -5.07 -6.95 -15.20
N GLY A 25 -4.66 -7.53 -14.07
CA GLY A 25 -3.38 -8.20 -13.89
C GLY A 25 -2.25 -7.33 -13.33
N ALA A 26 -2.54 -6.13 -12.85
CA ALA A 26 -1.54 -5.31 -12.17
C ALA A 26 -1.22 -5.87 -10.78
N VAL A 27 0.06 -5.85 -10.41
CA VAL A 27 0.48 -6.09 -9.03
C VAL A 27 0.25 -4.82 -8.23
N ILE A 28 -0.57 -4.92 -7.18
CA ILE A 28 -0.88 -3.79 -6.30
C ILE A 28 0.05 -3.79 -5.09
N VAL A 29 0.70 -2.64 -4.87
CA VAL A 29 1.42 -2.33 -3.64
C VAL A 29 0.63 -1.26 -2.90
N ASP A 30 -0.01 -1.66 -1.81
CA ASP A 30 -0.81 -0.76 -0.97
C ASP A 30 0.09 -0.08 0.08
N ALA A 31 0.35 1.21 -0.13
CA ALA A 31 1.21 2.00 0.76
C ALA A 31 0.58 2.23 2.14
N ASP A 32 -0.75 2.36 2.23
CA ASP A 32 -1.44 2.58 3.51
C ASP A 32 -1.35 1.32 4.37
N ARG A 33 -1.56 0.14 3.76
CA ARG A 33 -1.40 -1.15 4.45
C ARG A 33 0.04 -1.39 4.89
N VAL A 34 1.00 -1.18 4.00
CA VAL A 34 2.44 -1.36 4.30
C VAL A 34 2.88 -0.41 5.41
N GLY A 35 2.46 0.86 5.35
CA GLY A 35 2.72 1.83 6.39
C GLY A 35 2.15 1.37 7.74
N HIS A 36 0.89 0.95 7.78
CA HIS A 36 0.28 0.45 9.01
C HIS A 36 0.98 -0.79 9.57
N GLU A 37 1.41 -1.72 8.71
CA GLU A 37 2.20 -2.89 9.12
C GLU A 37 3.57 -2.49 9.67
N ALA A 38 4.25 -1.51 9.07
CA ALA A 38 5.53 -1.01 9.57
C ALA A 38 5.42 -0.43 11.00
N PHE A 39 4.28 0.18 11.34
CA PHE A 39 4.03 0.71 12.68
C PHE A 39 3.59 -0.32 13.72
N LYS A 40 3.49 -1.61 13.39
CA LYS A 40 3.17 -2.64 14.39
C LYS A 40 4.30 -2.73 15.43
N PRO A 41 3.98 -2.83 16.74
CA PRO A 41 4.99 -2.86 17.80
C PRO A 41 6.10 -3.88 17.56
N ASP A 42 5.75 -5.09 17.14
CA ASP A 42 6.72 -6.16 16.84
C ASP A 42 7.73 -5.77 15.76
N ASN A 43 7.31 -4.98 14.76
CA ASN A 43 8.19 -4.55 13.67
C ASN A 43 9.10 -3.41 14.12
N ILE A 44 8.55 -2.44 14.87
CA ILE A 44 9.33 -1.35 15.46
C ILE A 44 10.38 -1.89 16.44
N GLU A 45 10.00 -2.81 17.34
CA GLU A 45 10.92 -3.38 18.33
C GLU A 45 12.04 -4.17 17.69
N ARG A 46 11.76 -4.93 16.61
CA ARG A 46 12.78 -5.65 15.85
C ARG A 46 13.78 -4.71 15.19
N GLU A 47 13.35 -3.52 14.79
CA GLU A 47 14.20 -2.55 14.12
C GLU A 47 15.06 -1.75 15.11
N ILE A 48 14.54 -1.45 16.31
CA ILE A 48 15.29 -0.78 17.39
C ILE A 48 16.30 -1.73 18.07
N LYS A 49 16.01 -3.03 18.16
CA LYS A 49 16.89 -4.03 18.81
C LYS A 49 18.00 -4.57 17.89
N LYS A 50 18.05 -4.14 16.63
CA LYS A 50 19.17 -4.42 15.70
C LYS A 50 20.33 -3.48 15.95
#